data_AF-A0A5J5GED4-F1
#
_entry.id   AF-A0A5J5GED4-F1
#
_cell.length_a   1.000
_cell.length_b   1.000
_cell.length_c   1.000
_cell.angle_alpha   90.00
_cell.angle_beta   90.00
_cell.angle_gamma   90.00
#
_symmetry.space_group_name_H-M   'P 1'
#
loop_
_entity.id
_entity.type
_entity.pdbx_description
1 polymer ?
#
loop_
_entity_poly.entity_id
_entity_poly.type
_entity_poly.pdbx_seq_one_letter_code
_entity_poly.pdbx_strand_id
1 'polypeptide(L)'
;MTAMRGVALATAVLAAGCATEQQLQSPPPTSLALYDGALRAVGPTGYCAARGASQPTSGFAVFAPCSRLLGDAADPERDAVLTFQSGEPGSALVTGAVADLVALLEGPEGGALLTVDMPVVVASVETGDDVVFVEYSELGVEVETPPPLWRAFFDIGDRLVTASIRPVEGVDLGTEAERTLVGEAVDAMREAND
;
A
#
# COMPACT_ATOMS: atom_id res chain seq x y z
N MET A 1 68.64 17.21 -44.86
CA MET A 1 68.48 18.44 -44.05
C MET A 1 66.98 18.72 -44.00
N THR A 2 66.17 18.02 -43.22
CA THR A 2 66.06 17.96 -41.74
C THR A 2 65.63 19.29 -41.11
N ALA A 3 64.35 19.36 -40.72
CA ALA A 3 63.73 20.10 -39.58
C ALA A 3 62.30 20.53 -39.99
N MET A 4 61.19 19.91 -39.60
CA MET A 4 60.61 19.53 -38.30
C MET A 4 59.86 20.68 -37.59
N ARG A 5 58.63 20.35 -37.15
CA ARG A 5 57.77 20.96 -36.09
C ARG A 5 56.74 22.00 -36.57
N GLY A 6 55.46 21.95 -36.19
CA GLY A 6 54.80 21.10 -35.19
C GLY A 6 53.28 21.09 -35.39
N VAL A 7 52.67 19.96 -35.02
CA VAL A 7 51.22 19.77 -34.98
C VAL A 7 50.76 20.04 -33.55
N ALA A 8 49.92 21.05 -33.37
CA ALA A 8 49.20 21.27 -32.13
C ALA A 8 47.88 20.47 -32.19
N LEU A 9 47.76 19.43 -31.36
CA LEU A 9 46.49 18.78 -31.07
C LEU A 9 45.69 19.70 -30.14
N ALA A 10 44.54 20.17 -30.60
CA ALA A 10 43.54 20.83 -29.75
C ALA A 10 42.49 19.81 -29.32
N THR A 11 42.49 19.51 -28.02
CA THR A 11 41.52 18.69 -27.29
C THR A 11 40.22 19.48 -27.09
N ALA A 12 39.05 18.93 -27.42
CA ALA A 12 37.77 19.56 -27.10
C ALA A 12 36.70 18.52 -26.65
N VAL A 13 36.60 18.41 -25.32
CA VAL A 13 35.42 18.28 -24.45
C VAL A 13 34.29 17.32 -24.87
N LEU A 14 34.22 16.18 -24.19
CA LEU A 14 33.02 15.35 -24.01
C LEU A 14 32.11 16.00 -22.96
N ALA A 15 30.95 16.52 -23.38
CA ALA A 15 29.85 16.85 -22.47
C ALA A 15 28.80 15.74 -22.53
N ALA A 16 29.04 14.64 -21.82
CA ALA A 16 27.99 13.68 -21.49
C ALA A 16 27.13 14.32 -20.39
N GLY A 17 26.00 14.90 -20.76
CA GLY A 17 25.02 15.43 -19.80
C GLY A 17 24.43 14.29 -18.98
N CYS A 18 24.87 14.15 -17.74
CA CYS A 18 24.18 13.38 -16.71
C CYS A 18 22.85 14.07 -16.38
N ALA A 19 21.76 13.57 -16.95
CA ALA A 19 20.41 13.96 -16.57
C ALA A 19 19.77 12.85 -15.72
N THR A 20 20.26 12.61 -14.51
CA THR A 20 19.70 11.56 -13.61
C THR A 20 19.96 11.78 -12.11
N GLU A 21 19.99 13.02 -11.62
CA GLU A 21 20.10 13.25 -10.14
C GLU A 21 18.97 14.09 -9.53
N GLN A 22 18.15 14.76 -10.33
CA GLN A 22 17.18 15.74 -9.82
C GLN A 22 15.81 15.15 -9.42
N GLN A 23 15.59 13.83 -9.59
CA GLN A 23 14.39 13.14 -9.13
C GLN A 23 14.49 12.60 -7.69
N LEU A 24 15.62 12.79 -6.99
CA LEU A 24 15.89 12.18 -5.68
C LEU A 24 15.51 13.02 -4.45
N GLN A 25 14.78 14.15 -4.59
CA GLN A 25 14.62 15.09 -3.45
C GLN A 25 13.20 15.62 -3.20
N SER A 26 12.16 15.15 -3.90
CA SER A 26 10.80 15.48 -3.47
C SER A 26 10.41 14.56 -2.31
N PRO A 27 9.87 15.10 -1.18
CA PRO A 27 9.38 14.25 -0.11
C PRO A 27 8.31 13.29 -0.65
N PRO A 28 8.21 12.07 -0.11
CA PRO A 28 7.19 11.12 -0.55
C PRO A 28 5.81 11.75 -0.30
N PRO A 29 4.88 11.66 -1.27
CA PRO A 29 3.59 12.33 -1.12
C PRO A 29 2.74 11.62 -0.05
N THR A 30 1.89 12.37 0.64
CA THR A 30 0.91 11.81 1.60
C THR A 30 -0.38 11.33 0.95
N SER A 31 -0.55 11.58 -0.36
CA SER A 31 -1.69 11.09 -1.15
C SER A 31 -1.27 10.66 -2.55
N LEU A 32 -2.07 9.79 -3.16
CA LEU A 32 -1.85 9.27 -4.50
C LEU A 32 -3.16 9.26 -5.28
N ALA A 33 -3.18 9.89 -6.45
CA ALA A 33 -4.33 9.80 -7.36
C ALA A 33 -4.35 8.42 -8.04
N LEU A 34 -5.50 7.75 -8.01
CA LEU A 34 -5.78 6.48 -8.67
C LEU A 34 -6.73 6.71 -9.85
N TYR A 35 -6.65 5.87 -10.89
CA TYR A 35 -7.49 5.97 -12.09
C TYR A 35 -7.54 7.40 -12.67
N ASP A 36 -6.37 8.00 -12.87
CA ASP A 36 -6.22 9.39 -13.36
C ASP A 36 -6.96 10.45 -12.52
N GLY A 37 -7.16 10.18 -11.23
CA GLY A 37 -7.76 11.10 -10.27
C GLY A 37 -9.24 10.86 -9.99
N ALA A 38 -9.84 9.79 -10.53
CA ALA A 38 -11.20 9.40 -10.18
C ALA A 38 -11.32 8.91 -8.71
N LEU A 39 -10.21 8.53 -8.09
CA LEU A 39 -10.14 8.14 -6.69
C LEU A 39 -8.83 8.68 -6.08
N ARG A 40 -8.85 9.10 -4.82
CA ARG A 40 -7.67 9.58 -4.10
C ARG A 40 -7.31 8.63 -2.96
N ALA A 41 -6.15 8.00 -3.05
CA ALA A 41 -5.62 7.20 -1.97
C ALA A 41 -4.88 8.03 -0.93
N VAL A 42 -5.20 7.83 0.34
CA VAL A 42 -4.58 8.48 1.51
C VAL A 42 -4.43 7.43 2.61
N GLY A 43 -3.25 7.36 3.22
CA GLY A 43 -3.01 6.51 4.38
C GLY A 43 -3.21 7.26 5.70
N PRO A 44 -3.05 6.59 6.85
CA PRO A 44 -3.10 7.22 8.17
C PRO A 44 -2.10 8.38 8.32
N THR A 45 -2.31 9.21 9.33
CA THR A 45 -1.33 10.26 9.67
C THR A 45 0.06 9.64 9.90
N GLY A 46 1.08 10.25 9.29
CA GLY A 46 2.47 9.77 9.34
C GLY A 46 2.83 8.78 8.23
N TYR A 47 1.89 8.41 7.36
CA TYR A 47 2.13 7.55 6.20
C TYR A 47 2.24 8.34 4.90
N CYS A 48 3.10 7.85 4.02
CA CYS A 48 3.35 8.41 2.71
C CYS A 48 3.25 7.31 1.65
N ALA A 49 2.82 7.67 0.43
CA ALA A 49 2.66 6.74 -0.67
C ALA A 49 4.02 6.35 -1.26
N ALA A 50 4.27 5.05 -1.32
CA ALA A 50 5.41 4.44 -2.00
C ALA A 50 5.12 4.33 -3.50
N ARG A 51 5.29 5.44 -4.25
CA ARG A 51 4.95 5.51 -5.69
C ARG A 51 5.54 4.37 -6.52
N GLY A 52 6.80 4.02 -6.26
CA GLY A 52 7.50 2.96 -7.00
C GLY A 52 6.96 1.55 -6.74
N ALA A 53 6.23 1.35 -5.64
CA ALA A 53 5.57 0.10 -5.28
C ALA A 53 4.06 0.10 -5.61
N SER A 54 3.52 1.22 -6.07
CA SER A 54 2.09 1.38 -6.37
C SER A 54 1.80 1.17 -7.85
N GLN A 55 0.54 0.89 -8.19
CA GLN A 55 0.05 0.81 -9.58
C GLN A 55 -1.21 1.68 -9.72
N PRO A 56 -1.04 3.01 -9.84
CA PRO A 56 -2.18 3.93 -9.72
C PRO A 56 -3.25 3.78 -10.80
N THR A 57 -2.83 3.36 -12.00
CA THR A 57 -3.73 3.16 -13.15
C THR A 57 -4.63 1.94 -13.00
N SER A 58 -4.28 0.99 -12.12
CA SER A 58 -5.08 -0.21 -11.80
C SER A 58 -5.71 -0.15 -10.40
N GLY A 59 -5.73 1.03 -9.77
CA GLY A 59 -6.37 1.22 -8.47
C GLY A 59 -5.61 0.66 -7.27
N PHE A 60 -4.30 0.39 -7.41
CA PHE A 60 -3.47 -0.14 -6.33
C PHE A 60 -2.52 0.93 -5.76
N ALA A 61 -2.50 1.06 -4.44
CA ALA A 61 -1.60 1.96 -3.73
C ALA A 61 -0.89 1.26 -2.58
N VAL A 62 0.37 1.64 -2.35
CA VAL A 62 1.16 1.19 -1.20
C VAL A 62 1.55 2.40 -0.37
N PHE A 63 1.35 2.30 0.94
CA PHE A 63 1.72 3.30 1.93
C PHE A 63 2.64 2.69 2.98
N ALA A 64 3.57 3.48 3.47
CA ALA A 64 4.47 3.13 4.56
C ALA A 64 4.72 4.39 5.41
N PRO A 65 5.25 4.25 6.64
CA PRO A 65 5.67 5.41 7.42
C PRO A 65 6.56 6.34 6.59
N CYS A 66 6.30 7.63 6.63
CA CYS A 66 7.07 8.61 5.85
C CYS A 66 8.56 8.54 6.20
N SER A 67 8.90 8.31 7.48
CA SER A 67 10.29 8.13 7.94
C SER A 67 10.98 6.97 7.25
N ARG A 68 10.32 5.81 7.12
CA ARG A 68 10.83 4.64 6.37
C ARG A 68 11.14 4.98 4.93
N LEU A 69 10.26 5.73 4.25
CA LEU A 69 10.49 6.15 2.85
C LEU A 69 11.59 7.21 2.70
N LEU A 70 11.93 7.91 3.77
CA LEU A 70 13.03 8.86 3.83
C LEU A 70 14.35 8.22 4.29
N GLY A 71 14.35 6.92 4.65
CA GLY A 71 15.52 6.18 5.11
C GLY A 71 15.77 6.25 6.62
N ASP A 72 14.82 6.81 7.38
CA ASP A 72 14.86 6.90 8.83
C ASP A 72 14.15 5.70 9.49
N ALA A 73 14.40 5.51 10.78
CA ALA A 73 13.64 4.56 11.58
C ALA A 73 12.17 5.03 11.72
N ALA A 74 11.23 4.09 11.61
CA ALA A 74 9.83 4.33 11.94
C ALA A 74 9.56 4.09 13.43
N ASP A 75 8.44 4.66 13.87
CA ASP A 75 7.86 4.34 15.17
C ASP A 75 7.45 2.85 15.17
N PRO A 76 8.04 2.01 16.04
CA PRO A 76 7.77 0.59 16.06
C PRO A 76 6.31 0.25 16.33
N GLU A 77 5.53 1.13 16.97
CA GLU A 77 4.10 0.91 17.23
C GLU A 77 3.23 1.14 15.99
N ARG A 78 3.82 1.65 14.90
CA ARG A 78 3.13 2.00 13.64
C ARG A 78 3.96 1.60 12.43
N ASP A 79 4.86 0.64 12.57
CA ASP A 79 5.80 0.27 11.51
C ASP A 79 5.24 -0.88 10.66
N ALA A 80 4.34 -0.50 9.75
CA ALA A 80 3.64 -1.42 8.88
C ALA A 80 3.58 -0.87 7.45
N VAL A 81 3.50 -1.77 6.47
CA VAL A 81 3.07 -1.44 5.11
C VAL A 81 1.56 -1.57 5.03
N LEU A 82 0.92 -0.54 4.46
CA LEU A 82 -0.50 -0.55 4.14
C LEU A 82 -0.67 -0.64 2.63
N THR A 83 -1.64 -1.42 2.19
CA THR A 83 -2.03 -1.47 0.78
C THR A 83 -3.50 -1.13 0.62
N PHE A 84 -3.81 -0.43 -0.46
CA PHE A 84 -5.18 -0.24 -0.92
C PHE A 84 -5.34 -0.87 -2.30
N GLN A 85 -6.43 -1.60 -2.50
CA GLN A 85 -6.86 -2.07 -3.80
C GLN A 85 -8.31 -1.64 -4.02
N SER A 86 -8.52 -0.83 -5.06
CA SER A 86 -9.86 -0.49 -5.53
C SER A 86 -10.27 -1.39 -6.69
N GLY A 87 -11.56 -1.71 -6.75
CA GLY A 87 -12.20 -2.31 -7.91
C GLY A 87 -12.59 -1.27 -8.98
N GLU A 88 -13.09 -1.79 -10.10
CA GLU A 88 -13.69 -1.03 -11.19
C GLU A 88 -15.01 -0.32 -10.78
N PRO A 89 -15.52 0.67 -11.54
CA PRO A 89 -16.85 1.22 -11.30
C PRO A 89 -17.93 0.12 -11.27
N GLY A 90 -18.92 0.28 -10.39
CA GLY A 90 -19.99 -0.69 -10.16
C GLY A 90 -19.56 -1.96 -9.39
N SER A 91 -18.37 -1.97 -8.80
CA SER A 91 -17.88 -3.10 -7.98
C SER A 91 -18.26 -3.02 -6.51
N ALA A 92 -18.84 -1.92 -6.05
CA ALA A 92 -19.29 -1.76 -4.66
C ALA A 92 -20.14 -2.95 -4.20
N LEU A 93 -19.88 -3.43 -2.98
CA LEU A 93 -20.53 -4.64 -2.44
C LEU A 93 -20.72 -4.65 -0.92
N VAL A 94 -20.30 -3.61 -0.21
CA VAL A 94 -20.34 -3.59 1.26
C VAL A 94 -21.58 -2.86 1.76
N THR A 95 -21.84 -1.68 1.24
CA THR A 95 -22.94 -0.79 1.64
C THR A 95 -24.28 -1.49 1.43
N GLY A 96 -25.03 -1.68 2.51
CA GLY A 96 -26.31 -2.40 2.48
C GLY A 96 -26.22 -3.93 2.35
N ALA A 97 -25.01 -4.50 2.33
CA ALA A 97 -24.76 -5.94 2.22
C ALA A 97 -23.72 -6.47 3.23
N VAL A 98 -23.43 -5.71 4.29
CA VAL A 98 -22.46 -6.06 5.34
C VAL A 98 -22.68 -7.48 5.89
N ALA A 99 -23.91 -7.86 6.22
CA ALA A 99 -24.22 -9.17 6.78
C ALA A 99 -23.93 -10.33 5.80
N ASP A 100 -24.20 -10.12 4.50
CA ASP A 100 -23.93 -11.12 3.47
C ASP A 100 -22.42 -11.29 3.25
N LEU A 101 -21.66 -10.19 3.29
CA LEU A 101 -20.20 -10.24 3.21
C LEU A 101 -19.58 -10.93 4.43
N VAL A 102 -20.07 -10.66 5.64
CA VAL A 102 -19.63 -11.37 6.86
C VAL A 102 -19.85 -12.87 6.71
N ALA A 103 -21.06 -13.29 6.31
CA ALA A 103 -21.37 -14.70 6.12
C ALA A 103 -20.46 -15.37 5.06
N LEU A 104 -20.10 -14.65 4.00
CA LEU A 104 -19.16 -15.13 2.99
C LEU A 104 -17.74 -15.28 3.54
N LEU A 105 -17.25 -14.29 4.31
CA LEU A 105 -15.91 -14.30 4.89
C LEU A 105 -15.72 -15.38 5.97
N GLU A 106 -16.77 -15.68 6.72
CA GLU A 106 -16.79 -16.79 7.70
C GLU A 106 -16.93 -18.17 7.03
N GLY A 107 -17.38 -18.20 5.77
CA GLY A 107 -17.57 -19.41 4.97
C GLY A 107 -16.28 -19.96 4.37
N PRO A 108 -16.29 -21.21 3.88
CA PRO A 108 -15.12 -21.84 3.25
C PRO A 108 -14.69 -21.14 1.96
N GLU A 109 -15.57 -20.40 1.29
CA GLU A 109 -15.26 -19.62 0.10
C GLU A 109 -14.54 -18.30 0.42
N GLY A 110 -14.67 -17.78 1.65
CA GLY A 110 -14.14 -16.47 2.04
C GLY A 110 -12.63 -16.34 1.90
N GLY A 111 -11.89 -17.44 2.09
CA GLY A 111 -10.43 -17.43 1.99
C GLY A 111 -9.90 -16.96 0.63
N ALA A 112 -10.63 -17.24 -0.45
CA ALA A 112 -10.26 -16.80 -1.81
C ALA A 112 -10.34 -15.28 -2.01
N LEU A 113 -11.06 -14.55 -1.13
CA LEU A 113 -11.09 -13.09 -1.11
C LEU A 113 -9.90 -12.49 -0.35
N LEU A 114 -9.23 -13.28 0.49
CA LEU A 114 -8.15 -12.83 1.35
C LEU A 114 -6.78 -13.01 0.68
N THR A 115 -6.63 -14.05 -0.12
CA THR A 115 -5.41 -14.33 -0.88
C THR A 115 -5.71 -15.16 -2.12
N VAL A 116 -4.81 -15.10 -3.11
CA VAL A 116 -5.01 -15.72 -4.42
C VAL A 116 -4.56 -17.18 -4.43
N ASP A 117 -3.48 -17.52 -3.73
CA ASP A 117 -2.80 -18.82 -3.88
C ASP A 117 -2.36 -19.46 -2.55
N MET A 118 -2.86 -18.96 -1.42
CA MET A 118 -2.54 -19.53 -0.12
C MET A 118 -3.81 -19.92 0.65
N PRO A 119 -3.83 -21.06 1.36
CA PRO A 119 -4.89 -21.32 2.29
C PRO A 119 -4.79 -20.33 3.46
N VAL A 120 -5.93 -19.93 4.05
CA VAL A 120 -5.97 -19.02 5.19
C VAL A 120 -6.86 -19.56 6.29
N VAL A 121 -6.61 -19.09 7.50
CA VAL A 121 -7.51 -19.28 8.65
C VAL A 121 -8.04 -17.91 9.04
N VAL A 122 -9.35 -17.74 9.00
CA VAL A 122 -10.01 -16.54 9.52
C VAL A 122 -10.13 -16.68 11.03
N ALA A 123 -9.59 -15.70 11.75
CA ALA A 123 -9.60 -15.65 13.22
C ALA A 123 -10.81 -14.87 13.74
N SER A 124 -11.11 -13.72 13.12
CA SER A 124 -12.22 -12.86 13.49
C SER A 124 -12.75 -12.07 12.30
N VAL A 125 -14.04 -11.74 12.34
CA VAL A 125 -14.69 -10.80 11.43
C VAL A 125 -15.41 -9.76 12.28
N GLU A 126 -15.08 -8.48 12.05
CA GLU A 126 -15.68 -7.35 12.73
C GLU A 126 -16.40 -6.45 11.74
N THR A 127 -17.39 -5.70 12.21
CA THR A 127 -18.16 -4.76 11.39
C THR A 127 -18.13 -3.35 11.98
N GLY A 128 -18.22 -2.36 11.11
CA GLY A 128 -18.43 -0.96 11.46
C GLY A 128 -19.42 -0.32 10.47
N ASP A 129 -19.49 1.01 10.45
CA ASP A 129 -20.34 1.74 9.50
C ASP A 129 -19.90 1.48 8.05
N ASP A 130 -20.67 0.63 7.35
CA ASP A 130 -20.44 0.16 5.98
C ASP A 130 -19.01 -0.35 5.70
N VAL A 131 -18.41 -1.00 6.68
CA VAL A 131 -17.07 -1.60 6.60
C VAL A 131 -17.04 -2.96 7.29
N VAL A 132 -16.32 -3.92 6.70
CA VAL A 132 -16.05 -5.23 7.29
C VAL A 132 -14.55 -5.40 7.45
N PHE A 133 -14.09 -5.71 8.66
CA PHE A 133 -12.70 -6.03 8.97
C PHE A 133 -12.57 -7.53 9.18
N VAL A 134 -11.48 -8.12 8.69
CA VAL A 134 -11.18 -9.54 8.87
C VAL A 134 -9.74 -9.70 9.33
N GLU A 135 -9.59 -10.46 10.41
CA GLU A 135 -8.32 -10.96 10.90
C GLU A 135 -8.11 -12.36 10.34
N TYR A 136 -6.97 -12.60 9.69
CA TYR A 136 -6.66 -13.91 9.14
C TYR A 136 -5.16 -14.21 9.17
N SER A 137 -4.82 -15.50 9.14
CA SER A 137 -3.44 -15.97 9.01
C SER A 137 -3.28 -16.76 7.71
N GLU A 138 -2.17 -16.53 7.00
CA GLU A 138 -1.78 -17.27 5.81
C GLU A 138 -1.15 -18.61 6.22
N LEU A 139 -1.60 -19.73 5.66
CA LEU A 139 -1.02 -21.05 5.91
C LEU A 139 0.10 -21.33 4.90
N GLY A 140 1.15 -22.05 5.34
CA GLY A 140 2.23 -22.51 4.46
C GLY A 140 3.42 -21.55 4.31
N VAL A 141 3.41 -20.43 5.02
CA VAL A 141 4.61 -19.60 5.24
C VAL A 141 5.54 -20.31 6.22
N GLU A 142 6.85 -20.38 5.92
CA GLU A 142 7.90 -21.03 6.73
C GLU A 142 8.24 -20.24 8.00
N VAL A 143 7.22 -19.81 8.75
CA VAL A 143 7.34 -19.20 10.07
C VAL A 143 6.47 -20.00 11.03
N GLU A 144 6.98 -20.23 12.24
CA GLU A 144 6.35 -21.10 13.24
C GLU A 144 4.95 -20.61 13.64
N THR A 145 4.69 -19.30 13.51
CA THR A 145 3.36 -18.68 13.57
C THR A 145 3.40 -17.39 12.75
N PRO A 146 2.79 -17.34 11.55
CA PRO A 146 2.68 -16.09 10.81
C PRO A 146 1.82 -15.11 11.60
N PRO A 147 2.23 -13.84 11.72
CA PRO A 147 1.42 -12.85 12.43
C PRO A 147 0.05 -12.74 11.74
N PRO A 148 -1.04 -12.55 12.50
CA PRO A 148 -2.34 -12.26 11.92
C PRO A 148 -2.22 -11.03 11.01
N LEU A 149 -3.03 -10.98 9.97
CA LEU A 149 -3.16 -9.85 9.07
C LEU A 149 -4.57 -9.32 9.18
N TRP A 150 -4.70 -8.00 9.17
CA TRP A 150 -5.98 -7.33 9.04
C TRP A 150 -6.22 -6.88 7.60
N ARG A 151 -7.44 -7.13 7.12
CA ARG A 151 -7.99 -6.53 5.90
C ARG A 151 -9.34 -5.90 6.18
N ALA A 152 -9.57 -4.71 5.65
CA ALA A 152 -10.88 -4.08 5.59
C ALA A 152 -11.46 -4.14 4.18
N PHE A 153 -12.78 -4.25 4.09
CA PHE A 153 -13.60 -4.11 2.90
C PHE A 153 -14.60 -2.99 3.12
N PHE A 154 -14.66 -2.02 2.23
CA PHE A 154 -15.56 -0.87 2.29
C PHE A 154 -15.79 -0.34 0.89
N ASP A 155 -16.86 0.44 0.69
CA ASP A 155 -17.09 1.09 -0.60
C ASP A 155 -16.67 2.56 -0.57
N ILE A 156 -16.24 3.07 -1.73
CA ILE A 156 -16.14 4.51 -2.03
C ILE A 156 -16.91 4.76 -3.31
N GLY A 157 -18.03 5.48 -3.21
CA GLY A 157 -18.95 5.65 -4.33
C GLY A 157 -19.46 4.30 -4.84
N ASP A 158 -19.22 3.99 -6.11
CA ASP A 158 -19.62 2.73 -6.74
C ASP A 158 -18.50 1.68 -6.81
N ARG A 159 -17.41 1.86 -6.07
CA ARG A 159 -16.24 0.98 -6.08
C ARG A 159 -16.04 0.28 -4.74
N LEU A 160 -15.76 -1.01 -4.79
CA LEU A 160 -15.18 -1.73 -3.65
C LEU A 160 -13.74 -1.25 -3.45
N VAL A 161 -13.37 -1.01 -2.20
CA VAL A 161 -11.99 -0.80 -1.77
C VAL A 161 -11.64 -1.81 -0.69
N THR A 162 -10.43 -2.36 -0.78
CA THR A 162 -9.84 -3.12 0.32
C THR A 162 -8.61 -2.39 0.85
N ALA A 163 -8.44 -2.40 2.17
CA ALA A 163 -7.24 -1.92 2.85
C ALA A 163 -6.62 -3.11 3.60
N SER A 164 -5.33 -3.38 3.41
CA SER A 164 -4.63 -4.44 4.15
C SER A 164 -3.40 -3.87 4.85
N ILE A 165 -3.05 -4.46 5.99
CA ILE A 165 -1.84 -4.15 6.73
C ILE A 165 -0.89 -5.33 6.75
N ARG A 166 0.41 -5.04 6.74
CA ARG A 166 1.47 -5.99 7.04
C ARG A 166 2.55 -5.32 7.87
N PRO A 167 2.77 -5.72 9.14
CA PRO A 167 3.93 -5.26 9.91
C PRO A 167 5.24 -5.50 9.15
N VAL A 168 6.21 -4.61 9.35
CA VAL A 168 7.56 -4.85 8.83
C VAL A 168 8.20 -6.04 9.55
N GLU A 169 9.05 -6.80 8.87
CA GLU A 169 9.73 -7.96 9.45
C GLU A 169 10.45 -7.58 10.76
N GLY A 170 10.21 -8.38 11.81
CA GLY A 170 10.77 -8.17 13.15
C GLY A 170 10.04 -7.13 14.00
N VAL A 171 8.98 -6.50 13.47
CA VAL A 171 8.07 -5.64 14.23
C VAL A 171 6.86 -6.46 14.67
N ASP A 172 6.55 -6.40 15.96
CA ASP A 172 5.31 -6.90 16.52
C ASP A 172 4.44 -5.71 16.91
N LEU A 173 3.41 -5.42 16.11
CA LEU A 173 2.45 -4.36 16.41
C LEU A 173 1.40 -4.81 17.43
N GLY A 174 1.13 -6.11 17.51
CA GLY A 174 -0.02 -6.66 18.19
C GLY A 174 -1.33 -6.45 17.42
N THR A 175 -2.24 -7.42 17.53
CA THR A 175 -3.52 -7.47 16.80
C THR A 175 -4.35 -6.18 16.93
N GLU A 176 -4.44 -5.60 18.14
CA GLU A 176 -5.26 -4.40 18.39
C GLU A 176 -4.69 -3.16 17.69
N ALA A 177 -3.37 -2.98 17.68
CA ALA A 177 -2.74 -1.85 17.01
C ALA A 177 -2.88 -1.98 15.49
N GLU A 178 -2.72 -3.19 14.94
CA GLU A 178 -2.94 -3.45 13.52
C GLU A 178 -4.38 -3.14 13.11
N ARG A 179 -5.35 -3.62 13.88
CA ARG A 179 -6.77 -3.36 13.68
C ARG A 179 -7.08 -1.86 13.69
N THR A 180 -6.52 -1.14 14.66
CA THR A 180 -6.68 0.31 14.80
C THR A 180 -6.11 1.03 13.60
N LEU A 181 -4.89 0.66 13.18
CA LEU A 181 -4.19 1.30 12.08
C LEU A 181 -4.87 1.07 10.72
N VAL A 182 -5.44 -0.11 10.48
CA VAL A 182 -6.30 -0.35 9.30
C VAL A 182 -7.57 0.49 9.35
N GLY A 183 -8.18 0.65 10.54
CA GLY A 183 -9.33 1.54 10.74
C GLY A 183 -9.01 2.99 10.36
N GLU A 184 -7.91 3.53 10.89
CA GLU A 184 -7.43 4.88 10.55
C GLU A 184 -7.19 5.04 9.03
N ALA A 185 -6.73 3.98 8.36
CA ALA A 185 -6.49 3.98 6.92
C ALA A 185 -7.81 4.04 6.12
N VAL A 186 -8.83 3.30 6.56
CA VAL A 186 -10.18 3.36 5.99
C VAL A 186 -10.77 4.76 6.15
N ASP A 187 -10.67 5.34 7.35
CA ASP A 187 -11.22 6.66 7.65
C ASP A 187 -10.56 7.74 6.79
N ALA A 188 -9.23 7.73 6.70
CA ALA A 188 -8.48 8.67 5.86
C ALA A 188 -8.84 8.55 4.38
N MET A 189 -9.07 7.33 3.90
CA MET A 189 -9.48 7.07 2.53
C MET A 189 -10.89 7.61 2.26
N ARG A 190 -11.85 7.41 3.17
CA ARG A 190 -13.21 7.92 3.04
C ARG A 190 -13.24 9.45 3.07
N GLU A 191 -12.60 10.07 4.05
CA GLU A 191 -12.51 11.53 4.18
C GLU A 191 -11.94 12.20 2.91
N ALA A 192 -10.99 11.55 2.24
CA ALA A 192 -10.39 12.08 1.02
C ALA A 192 -11.30 12.04 -0.23
N ASN A 193 -12.42 11.31 -0.18
CA ASN A 193 -13.31 11.05 -1.33
C ASN A 193 -14.79 11.35 -1.06
N ASP A 194 -15.13 11.91 0.09
CA ASP A 194 -16.47 12.42 0.44
C ASP A 194 -16.81 13.77 -0.23
#